data_AF-A0A2R6HCM7-F1
#
_entry.id   AF-A0A2R6HCM7-F1
#
_cell.length_a   1.000
_cell.length_b   1.000
_cell.length_c   1.000
_cell.angle_alpha   90.00
_cell.angle_beta   90.00
_cell.angle_gamma   90.00
#
_symmetry.space_group_name_H-M   'P 1'
#
loop_
_entity.id
_entity.type
_entity.pdbx_description
1 polymer ?
#
loop_
_entity_poly.entity_id
_entity_poly.type
_entity_poly.pdbx_seq_one_letter_code
_entity_poly.pdbx_strand_id
1 'polypeptide(L)'
;MATKTITVTETAYDRLKAYKREDESFTDTIVRLTGGERDVWKGFGAMEDVEGFAEAVEDFREEFEADFREREERRYGEPLAPEPEE
;
A
#
# COMPACT_ATOMS: atom_id res chain seq x y z
N MET A 1 2.36 -18.59 29.89
CA MET A 1 2.27 -18.44 28.43
C MET A 1 2.87 -19.69 27.79
N ALA A 2 2.26 -20.23 26.73
CA ALA A 2 2.84 -21.34 26.01
C ALA A 2 3.90 -20.81 25.04
N THR A 3 5.12 -21.34 25.12
CA THR A 3 6.20 -20.99 24.19
C THR A 3 6.15 -21.95 23.00
N LYS A 4 6.14 -21.41 21.78
CA LYS A 4 6.32 -22.19 20.55
C LYS A 4 7.66 -21.84 19.92
N THR A 5 8.45 -22.85 19.59
CA THR A 5 9.68 -22.69 18.82
C THR A 5 9.33 -22.70 17.34
N ILE A 6 9.76 -21.68 16.60
CA ILE A 6 9.63 -21.60 15.14
C ILE A 6 11.02 -21.55 14.52
N THR A 7 11.20 -22.22 13.39
CA THR A 7 12.42 -22.09 12.58
C THR A 7 12.21 -21.01 11.54
N VAL A 8 13.15 -20.09 11.42
CA VAL A 8 13.14 -19.02 10.42
C VAL A 8 14.43 -19.09 9.60
N THR A 9 14.39 -18.56 8.38
CA THR A 9 15.62 -18.41 7.60
C THR A 9 16.53 -17.37 8.23
N GLU A 10 17.85 -17.46 7.98
CA GLU A 10 18.82 -16.47 8.49
C GLU A 10 18.45 -15.06 8.03
N THR A 11 18.04 -14.90 6.77
CA THR A 11 17.56 -13.61 6.25
C THR A 11 16.36 -13.06 7.01
N ALA A 12 15.42 -13.92 7.42
CA ALA A 12 14.27 -13.48 8.21
C ALA A 12 14.69 -13.08 9.63
N TYR A 13 15.64 -13.80 10.24
CA TYR A 13 16.21 -13.45 11.54
C TYR A 13 16.93 -12.10 11.52
N ASP A 14 17.77 -11.85 10.51
CA ASP A 14 18.52 -10.59 10.39
C ASP A 14 17.60 -9.39 10.20
N ARG A 15 16.55 -9.57 9.37
CA ARG A 15 15.50 -8.55 9.21
C ARG A 15 14.81 -8.28 10.55
N LEU A 16 14.42 -9.33 11.26
CA LEU A 16 13.76 -9.17 12.56
C LEU A 16 14.65 -8.44 13.57
N LYS A 17 15.96 -8.75 13.58
CA LYS A 17 16.96 -8.08 14.42
C LYS A 17 17.14 -6.61 14.04
N ALA A 18 17.13 -6.27 12.75
CA ALA A 18 17.21 -4.88 12.30
C ALA A 18 15.98 -4.04 12.71
N TYR A 19 14.80 -4.66 12.79
CA TYR A 19 13.57 -4.00 13.23
C TYR A 19 13.38 -3.94 14.75
N LYS A 20 14.18 -4.68 15.52
CA LYS A 20 14.10 -4.71 16.98
C LYS A 20 14.64 -3.40 17.57
N ARG A 21 13.85 -2.77 18.43
CA ARG A 21 14.25 -1.58 19.21
C ARG A 21 15.00 -2.01 20.48
N GLU A 22 15.81 -1.11 21.05
CA GLU A 22 16.67 -1.42 22.20
C GLU A 22 15.90 -1.95 23.42
N ASP A 23 14.69 -1.41 23.68
CA ASP A 23 13.84 -1.81 24.80
C ASP A 23 12.80 -2.91 24.46
N GLU A 24 12.88 -3.54 23.28
CA GLU A 24 11.84 -4.45 22.77
C GLU A 24 12.30 -5.93 22.73
N SER A 25 11.44 -6.87 23.13
CA SER A 25 11.72 -8.31 22.91
C SER A 25 11.45 -8.72 21.46
N PHE A 26 11.99 -9.86 21.03
CA PHE A 26 11.66 -10.40 19.70
C PHE A 26 10.17 -10.71 19.56
N THR A 27 9.53 -11.16 20.65
CA THR A 27 8.09 -11.39 20.68
C THR A 27 7.33 -10.09 20.47
N ASP A 28 7.71 -9.01 21.14
CA ASP A 28 7.08 -7.69 20.98
C ASP A 28 7.30 -7.15 19.56
N THR A 29 8.49 -7.35 19.00
CA THR A 29 8.82 -6.97 17.62
C THR A 29 7.93 -7.72 16.62
N ILE A 30 7.76 -9.04 16.80
CA ILE A 30 6.87 -9.85 15.96
C ILE A 30 5.44 -9.34 16.10
N VAL A 31 4.93 -9.20 17.32
CA VAL A 31 3.56 -8.72 17.58
C VAL A 31 3.35 -7.30 17.05
N ARG A 32 4.35 -6.42 17.05
CA ARG A 32 4.23 -5.09 16.44
C ARG A 32 4.20 -5.14 14.92
N LEU A 33 5.01 -6.00 14.31
CA LEU A 33 5.08 -6.16 12.86
C LEU A 33 3.87 -6.93 12.30
N THR A 34 3.32 -7.88 13.06
CA THR A 34 2.21 -8.76 12.64
C THR A 34 0.86 -8.39 13.25
N GLY A 35 0.85 -7.81 14.45
CA GLY A 35 -0.32 -7.27 15.14
C GLY A 35 -0.67 -5.85 14.71
N GLY A 36 0.06 -5.33 13.72
CA GLY A 36 -0.50 -4.37 12.80
C GLY A 36 -1.60 -5.04 11.98
N GLU A 37 -2.79 -5.14 12.58
CA GLU A 37 -4.01 -4.77 11.85
C GLU A 37 -3.83 -3.32 11.36
N ARG A 38 -2.93 -3.11 10.39
CA ARG A 38 -3.32 -2.30 9.25
C ARG A 38 -4.33 -3.17 8.54
N ASP A 39 -5.52 -3.21 9.13
CA ASP A 39 -6.71 -3.57 8.42
C ASP A 39 -6.75 -2.52 7.32
N VAL A 40 -6.09 -2.79 6.20
CA VAL A 40 -6.05 -1.89 5.04
C VAL A 40 -7.47 -1.56 4.61
N TRP A 41 -8.41 -2.42 4.99
CA TRP A 41 -9.85 -2.29 4.85
C TRP A 41 -10.52 -1.37 5.89
N LYS A 42 -9.93 -1.09 7.07
CA LYS A 42 -10.52 -0.13 8.04
C LYS A 42 -10.68 1.28 7.48
N GLY A 43 -9.88 1.65 6.48
CA GLY A 43 -10.01 2.92 5.79
C GLY A 43 -10.94 2.87 4.58
N PHE A 44 -11.27 1.68 4.07
CA PHE A 44 -12.20 1.53 2.95
C PHE A 44 -13.62 1.82 3.44
N GLY A 45 -14.31 2.75 2.77
CA GLY A 45 -15.65 3.19 3.16
C GLY A 45 -15.71 4.18 4.34
N ALA A 46 -14.56 4.60 4.91
CA ALA A 46 -14.54 5.56 6.02
C ALA A 46 -15.15 6.93 5.68
N MET A 47 -15.35 7.21 4.39
CA MET A 47 -15.96 8.43 3.86
C MET A 47 -17.25 8.14 3.05
N GLU A 48 -17.83 6.94 3.18
CA GLU A 48 -19.07 6.56 2.46
C GLU A 48 -20.26 7.43 2.87
N ASP A 49 -20.38 7.76 4.16
CA ASP A 49 -21.45 8.60 4.70
C ASP A 49 -21.23 10.11 4.45
N VAL A 50 -20.11 10.49 3.81
CA VAL A 50 -19.83 11.90 3.52
C VAL A 50 -20.54 12.29 2.24
N GLU A 51 -21.60 13.09 2.39
CA GLU A 51 -22.40 13.60 1.28
C GLU A 51 -21.52 14.37 0.27
N GLY A 52 -21.62 14.02 -1.02
CA GLY A 52 -20.83 14.63 -2.10
C GLY A 52 -19.38 14.15 -2.21
N PHE A 53 -18.89 13.28 -1.32
CA PHE A 53 -17.52 12.77 -1.42
C PHE A 53 -17.30 11.91 -2.69
N ALA A 54 -18.27 11.06 -3.02
CA ALA A 54 -18.18 10.21 -4.22
C ALA A 54 -18.09 11.04 -5.51
N GLU A 55 -18.95 12.06 -5.64
CA GLU A 55 -18.97 12.98 -6.78
C GLU A 55 -17.66 13.77 -6.88
N ALA A 56 -17.17 14.33 -5.77
CA ALA A 56 -15.89 15.06 -5.76
C ALA A 56 -14.68 14.18 -6.13
N VAL A 57 -14.71 12.89 -5.78
CA VAL A 57 -13.67 11.92 -6.17
C VAL A 57 -13.77 11.58 -7.66
N GLU A 58 -14.99 11.48 -8.20
CA GLU A 58 -15.23 11.24 -9.63
C GLU A 58 -14.75 12.42 -10.48
N ASP A 59 -15.16 13.65 -10.12
CA ASP A 59 -14.70 14.88 -10.77
C ASP A 59 -13.18 15.01 -10.77
N PHE A 60 -12.56 14.76 -9.60
CA PHE A 60 -11.10 14.79 -9.48
C PHE A 60 -10.42 13.74 -10.36
N ARG A 61 -11.01 12.54 -10.50
CA ARG A 61 -10.46 11.49 -11.37
C ARG A 61 -10.52 11.90 -12.82
N GLU A 62 -11.63 12.45 -13.28
CA GLU A 62 -11.76 12.91 -14.67
C GLU A 62 -10.77 14.03 -14.98
N GLU A 63 -10.65 15.02 -14.09
CA GLU A 63 -9.68 16.11 -14.25
C GLU A 63 -8.26 15.56 -14.27
N PHE A 64 -7.92 14.68 -13.32
CA PHE A 64 -6.58 14.07 -13.23
C PHE A 64 -6.23 13.23 -14.46
N GLU A 65 -7.18 12.45 -14.98
CA GLU A 65 -6.98 11.65 -16.20
C GLU A 65 -6.78 12.54 -17.43
N ALA A 66 -7.55 13.61 -17.57
CA ALA A 66 -7.39 14.58 -18.64
C ALA A 66 -6.01 15.27 -18.56
N ASP A 67 -5.60 15.69 -17.36
CA ASP A 67 -4.32 16.33 -17.10
C ASP A 67 -3.14 15.38 -17.38
N PHE A 68 -3.29 14.11 -17.00
CA PHE A 68 -2.29 13.08 -17.28
C PHE A 68 -2.17 12.80 -18.77
N ARG A 69 -3.30 12.69 -19.48
CA ARG A 69 -3.34 12.50 -20.93
C ARG A 69 -2.72 13.66 -21.67
N GLU A 70 -3.05 14.89 -21.28
CA GLU A 70 -2.46 16.10 -21.88
C GLU A 70 -0.94 16.15 -21.67
N ARG A 71 -0.46 15.74 -20.48
CA ARG A 71 0.97 15.62 -20.19
C ARG A 71 1.65 14.50 -20.98
N GLU A 72 1.00 13.36 -21.16
CA GLU A 72 1.50 12.26 -21.99
C GLU A 72 1.59 12.68 -23.45
N GLU A 73 0.53 13.28 -24.00
CA GLU A 73 0.50 13.80 -25.38
C GLU A 73 1.59 14.87 -25.59
N ARG A 74 1.78 15.77 -24.62
CA ARG A 74 2.87 16.77 -24.66
C ARG A 74 4.26 16.14 -24.58
N ARG A 75 4.41 15.05 -23.82
CA ARG A 75 5.71 14.40 -23.57
C ARG A 75 6.10 13.43 -24.68
N TYR A 76 5.12 12.76 -25.29
CA TYR A 76 5.34 11.68 -26.25
C TYR A 76 4.95 12.02 -27.68
N GLY A 77 4.07 12.99 -27.94
CA GLY A 77 3.82 13.61 -29.26
C GLY A 77 3.36 12.71 -30.41
N GLU A 78 3.51 11.39 -30.28
CA GLU A 78 3.01 10.33 -31.13
C GLU A 78 2.28 9.33 -30.23
N PRO A 79 1.13 8.80 -30.66
CA PRO A 79 0.41 7.80 -29.88
C PRO A 79 1.32 6.57 -29.69
N LEU A 80 1.37 6.04 -28.47
CA LEU A 80 1.86 4.67 -28.22
C LEU A 80 1.07 3.77 -29.18
N ALA A 81 1.77 3.21 -30.17
CA ALA A 81 1.17 2.27 -31.11
C ALA A 81 0.44 1.19 -30.29
N PRO A 82 -0.78 0.77 -30.68
CA PRO A 82 -1.47 -0.27 -29.96
C PRO A 82 -0.56 -1.48 -29.84
N GLU A 83 -0.40 -1.99 -28.61
CA GLU A 83 0.36 -3.21 -28.33
C GLU A 83 -0.10 -4.29 -29.33
N PRO A 84 0.83 -5.02 -29.97
CA PRO A 84 0.46 -6.03 -30.94
C PRO A 84 -0.38 -7.09 -30.24
N GLU A 85 -1.60 -7.31 -30.72
CA GLU A 85 -2.43 -8.43 -30.29
C GLU A 85 -1.70 -9.74 -30.65
N GLU A 86 -1.34 -10.53 -29.63
CA GLU A 86 -0.85 -11.92 -29.76
C GLU A 86 -1.98 -12.91 -30.06
#